data_AF-A0A967LA22-F1
#
_entry.id   AF-A0A967LA22-F1
#
_cell.length_a   1.000
_cell.length_b   1.000
_cell.length_c   1.000
_cell.angle_alpha   90.00
_cell.angle_beta   90.00
_cell.angle_gamma   90.00
#
_symmetry.space_group_name_H-M   'P 1'
#
loop_
_entity.id
_entity.type
_entity.pdbx_description
1 polymer ?
#
loop_
_entity_poly.entity_id
_entity_poly.type
_entity_poly.pdbx_seq_one_letter_code
_entity_poly.pdbx_strand_id
1 'polypeptide(L)'
;AGKMTLYLEDFDLPTLVGEVASTVKPLISKNRNKLVMECPADLGTMHADQTKVRQTLFNLLSNASKFTEDGTVALEVTREGEGIGFKVR
;
A
#
# COMPACT_ATOMS: atom_id res chain seq x y z
N ALA A 1 -1.33 -2.05 -29.86
CA ALA A 1 -1.85 -2.14 -28.48
C ALA A 1 -0.81 -2.85 -27.65
N GLY A 2 -0.21 -2.17 -26.66
CA GLY A 2 0.96 -2.67 -25.94
C GLY A 2 0.61 -3.85 -25.04
N LYS A 3 1.21 -5.02 -25.30
CA LYS A 3 1.22 -6.13 -24.34
C LYS A 3 1.92 -5.63 -23.09
N MET A 4 1.15 -5.35 -22.05
CA MET A 4 1.71 -5.09 -20.73
C MET A 4 2.05 -6.44 -20.12
N THR A 5 3.31 -6.84 -20.23
CA THR A 5 3.80 -8.07 -19.62
C THR A 5 3.81 -7.89 -18.11
N LEU A 6 2.99 -8.66 -17.40
CA LEU A 6 3.07 -8.77 -15.95
C LEU A 6 4.29 -9.60 -15.60
N TYR A 7 5.06 -9.15 -14.61
CA TYR A 7 6.15 -9.93 -14.04
C TYR A 7 5.70 -10.47 -12.69
N LEU A 8 5.12 -11.67 -12.69
CA LEU A 8 4.58 -12.29 -11.47
C LEU A 8 5.71 -12.94 -10.66
N GLU A 9 5.81 -12.56 -9.39
CA GLU A 9 6.79 -13.11 -8.45
C GLU A 9 6.19 -13.22 -7.05
N ASP A 10 6.77 -14.10 -6.23
CA ASP A 10 6.47 -14.17 -4.80
C ASP A 10 7.32 -13.15 -4.05
N PHE A 11 6.68 -12.30 -3.24
CA PHE A 11 7.37 -11.32 -2.42
C PHE A 11 6.74 -11.21 -1.03
N ASP A 12 7.55 -10.77 -0.06
CA ASP A 12 7.09 -10.51 1.31
C ASP A 12 6.23 -9.24 1.35
N LEU A 13 4.96 -9.42 1.72
CA LEU A 13 3.98 -8.34 1.69
C LEU A 13 4.23 -7.29 2.80
N PRO A 14 4.53 -7.65 4.06
CA PRO A 14 4.92 -6.69 5.10
C PRO A 14 6.08 -5.78 4.67
N THR A 15 7.12 -6.33 4.05
CA THR A 15 8.27 -5.56 3.56
C THR A 15 7.82 -4.54 2.51
N LEU A 16 7.05 -4.97 1.50
CA LEU A 16 6.56 -4.07 0.46
C LEU A 16 5.71 -2.92 1.05
N VAL A 17 4.79 -3.25 1.95
CA VAL A 17 3.90 -2.29 2.60
C VAL A 17 4.70 -1.29 3.44
N GLY A 18 5.72 -1.75 4.18
CA GLY A 18 6.62 -0.91 4.96
C GLY A 18 7.44 0.06 4.11
N GLU A 19 7.94 -0.38 2.95
CA GLU A 19 8.66 0.47 2.00
C GLU A 19 7.77 1.57 1.42
N VAL A 20 6.54 1.22 1.04
CA VAL A 20 5.57 2.21 0.53
C VAL A 20 5.19 3.20 1.62
N ALA A 21 4.89 2.73 2.84
CA ALA A 21 4.56 3.56 3.99
C ALA A 21 5.69 4.57 4.29
N SER A 22 6.95 4.11 4.27
CA SER A 22 8.12 4.97 4.47
C SER A 22 8.25 6.05 3.40
N THR A 23 7.92 5.72 2.15
CA THR A 23 7.96 6.65 1.01
C THR A 23 6.87 7.71 1.10
N VAL A 24 5.66 7.37 1.55
CA VAL A 24 4.53 8.33 1.62
C VAL A 24 4.50 9.13 2.92
N LYS A 25 5.18 8.67 3.97
CA LYS A 25 5.20 9.34 5.28
C LYS A 25 5.53 10.84 5.21
N PRO A 26 6.52 11.32 4.43
CA PRO A 26 6.77 12.75 4.28
C PRO A 26 5.60 13.51 3.65
N LEU A 27 4.90 12.90 2.68
CA LEU A 27 3.74 13.50 2.02
C LEU A 27 2.57 13.65 2.99
N ILE A 28 2.34 12.63 3.83
CA ILE A 28 1.31 12.63 4.86
C ILE A 28 1.61 13.69 5.92
N SER A 29 2.84 13.72 6.42
CA SER A 29 3.26 14.73 7.41
C SER A 29 3.20 16.16 6.86
N LYS A 30 3.47 16.37 5.56
CA LYS A 30 3.37 17.70 4.91
C LYS A 30 1.96 18.29 5.02
N ASN A 31 0.94 17.46 4.91
CA ASN A 31 -0.47 17.86 5.05
C ASN A 31 -0.98 17.75 6.50
N ARG A 32 -0.07 17.62 7.47
CA ARG A 32 -0.37 17.48 8.90
C ARG A 32 -1.28 16.28 9.22
N ASN A 33 -1.27 15.29 8.33
CA ASN A 33 -2.02 14.06 8.51
C ASN A 33 -1.24 13.06 9.36
N LYS A 34 -1.95 12.08 9.93
CA LYS A 34 -1.38 10.89 10.56
C LYS A 34 -1.53 9.69 9.64
N LEU A 35 -0.49 8.86 9.55
CA LEU A 35 -0.60 7.54 8.90
C LEU A 35 -0.85 6.48 9.97
N VAL A 36 -1.92 5.71 9.80
CA VAL A 36 -2.24 4.53 10.61
C VAL A 36 -2.12 3.29 9.72
N MET A 37 -1.48 2.25 10.23
CA MET A 37 -1.27 0.98 9.51
C MET A 37 -1.93 -0.14 10.30
N GLU A 38 -2.90 -0.79 9.67
CA GLU A 38 -3.60 -1.96 10.19
C GLU A 38 -3.17 -3.16 9.32
N CYS A 39 -1.98 -3.69 9.62
CA CYS A 39 -1.37 -4.78 8.89
C CYS A 39 -1.04 -5.93 9.85
N PRO A 40 -1.71 -7.08 9.72
CA PRO A 40 -1.38 -8.28 10.49
C PRO A 40 0.07 -8.71 10.24
N ALA A 41 0.73 -9.25 11.28
CA ALA A 41 2.11 -9.72 11.16
C ALA A 41 2.22 -11.01 10.31
N ASP A 42 1.12 -11.74 10.15
CA ASP A 42 0.99 -13.00 9.43
C ASP A 42 0.51 -12.81 7.97
N LEU A 43 0.67 -11.62 7.41
CA LEU A 43 0.35 -11.34 6.01
C LEU A 43 1.16 -12.18 5.03
N GLY A 44 2.34 -12.68 5.40
CA GLY A 44 3.14 -13.61 4.59
C GLY A 44 3.47 -13.07 3.19
N THR A 45 3.50 -13.98 2.21
CA THR A 45 3.83 -13.66 0.82
C THR A 45 2.60 -13.44 -0.05
N MET A 46 2.80 -12.70 -1.13
CA MET A 46 1.84 -12.47 -2.20
C MET A 46 2.49 -12.83 -3.54
N HIS A 47 1.73 -13.50 -4.42
CA HIS A 47 2.14 -13.81 -5.79
C HIS A 47 1.54 -12.79 -6.77
N ALA A 48 2.31 -11.79 -7.18
CA ALA A 48 1.84 -10.73 -8.08
C ALA A 48 3.00 -9.98 -8.74
N ASP A 49 2.68 -8.98 -9.55
CA ASP A 49 3.69 -8.02 -10.00
C ASP A 49 3.98 -7.01 -8.89
N GLN A 50 5.11 -7.20 -8.19
CA GLN A 50 5.50 -6.39 -7.04
C GLN A 50 5.58 -4.90 -7.39
N THR A 51 6.06 -4.57 -8.58
CA THR A 51 6.19 -3.19 -9.06
C THR A 51 4.81 -2.55 -9.23
N LYS A 52 3.84 -3.29 -9.76
CA LYS A 52 2.46 -2.81 -9.92
C LYS A 52 1.73 -2.66 -8.60
N VAL A 53 1.93 -3.59 -7.65
CA VAL A 53 1.35 -3.49 -6.30
C VAL A 53 1.93 -2.27 -5.58
N ARG A 54 3.27 -2.10 -5.60
CA ARG A 54 3.95 -0.91 -5.05
C ARG A 54 3.37 0.38 -5.59
N GLN A 55 3.25 0.48 -6.91
CA GLN A 55 2.75 1.65 -7.61
C GLN A 55 1.29 1.94 -7.23
N THR A 56 0.45 0.91 -7.16
CA THR A 56 -0.96 1.04 -6.75
C THR A 56 -1.08 1.57 -5.33
N LEU A 57 -0.36 0.98 -4.37
CA LEU A 57 -0.40 1.41 -2.97
C LEU A 57 0.12 2.85 -2.80
N PHE A 58 1.21 3.19 -3.48
CA PHE A 58 1.72 4.56 -3.48
C PHE A 58 0.68 5.56 -4.02
N ASN A 59 0.01 5.23 -5.12
CA ASN A 59 -1.01 6.09 -5.71
C ASN A 59 -2.21 6.29 -4.77
N LEU A 60 -2.69 5.21 -4.14
CA LEU A 60 -3.81 5.31 -3.19
C LEU A 60 -3.46 6.16 -1.98
N LEU A 61 -2.30 5.94 -1.36
CA LEU A 61 -1.87 6.66 -0.16
C LEU A 61 -1.49 8.12 -0.45
N SER A 62 -0.83 8.39 -1.57
CA SER A 62 -0.52 9.77 -1.97
C SER A 62 -1.78 10.56 -2.31
N ASN A 63 -2.78 9.93 -2.93
CA ASN A 63 -4.10 10.53 -3.13
C ASN A 63 -4.80 10.79 -1.79
N ALA A 64 -4.86 9.81 -0.89
CA ALA A 64 -5.47 9.99 0.43
C ALA A 64 -4.78 11.13 1.21
N SER A 65 -3.45 11.20 1.15
CA SER A 65 -2.70 12.32 1.71
C SER A 65 -3.09 13.66 1.07
N LYS A 66 -3.19 13.73 -0.26
CA LYS A 66 -3.53 14.95 -1.01
C LYS A 66 -4.93 15.47 -0.67
N PHE A 67 -5.89 14.59 -0.43
CA PHE A 67 -7.30 14.94 -0.19
C PHE A 67 -7.69 14.98 1.29
N THR A 68 -6.74 14.75 2.20
CA THR A 68 -6.93 14.88 3.64
C THR A 68 -6.00 15.98 4.15
N GLU A 69 -6.46 16.81 5.07
CA GLU A 69 -5.63 17.81 5.75
C GLU A 69 -5.97 17.79 7.25
N ASP A 70 -4.94 17.88 8.10
CA ASP A 70 -5.08 17.81 9.57
C ASP A 70 -5.87 16.56 10.05
N GLY A 71 -5.80 15.45 9.29
CA GLY A 71 -6.61 14.26 9.49
C GLY A 71 -5.82 12.96 9.69
N THR A 72 -6.45 11.82 9.41
CA THR A 72 -5.84 10.49 9.48
C THR A 72 -6.06 9.76 8.17
N VAL A 73 -4.99 9.19 7.62
CA VAL A 73 -5.00 8.25 6.50
C VAL A 73 -4.69 6.88 7.07
N ALA A 74 -5.57 5.91 6.87
CA ALA A 74 -5.38 4.54 7.33
C ALA A 74 -5.20 3.58 6.16
N LEU A 75 -4.18 2.72 6.22
CA LEU A 75 -4.04 1.55 5.34
C LEU A 75 -4.34 0.28 6.13
N GLU A 76 -5.35 -0.43 5.71
CA GLU A 76 -5.71 -1.75 6.19
C GLU A 76 -5.33 -2.78 5.13
N VAL A 77 -4.63 -3.82 5.56
CA VAL A 77 -4.25 -4.95 4.70
C VAL A 77 -4.77 -6.22 5.34
N THR A 78 -5.63 -6.93 4.62
CA THR A 78 -6.29 -8.14 5.12
C THR A 78 -5.94 -9.34 4.24
N ARG A 79 -5.91 -10.52 4.85
CA ARG A 79 -5.91 -11.77 4.10
C ARG A 79 -7.36 -12.23 3.97
N GLU A 80 -7.84 -12.34 2.74
CA GLU A 80 -9.24 -12.66 2.42
C GLU A 80 -9.28 -13.95 1.60
N GLY A 81 -9.48 -15.10 2.27
CA GLY A 81 -9.42 -16.41 1.62
C GLY A 81 -8.04 -16.65 1.00
N GLU A 82 -8.01 -16.86 -0.32
CA GLU A 82 -6.77 -17.03 -1.10
C GLU A 82 -6.12 -15.71 -1.53
N GLY A 83 -6.78 -14.58 -1.29
CA GLY A 83 -6.36 -13.25 -1.73
C GLY A 83 -5.85 -12.32 -0.62
N ILE A 84 -5.41 -11.15 -1.05
CA ILE A 84 -5.02 -10.02 -0.20
C ILE A 84 -5.95 -8.83 -0.51
N GLY A 85 -6.58 -8.29 0.53
CA GLY A 85 -7.36 -7.07 0.48
C GLY A 85 -6.52 -5.86 0.89
N PHE A 86 -6.67 -4.75 0.17
CA PHE A 86 -6.10 -3.45 0.53
C PHE A 86 -7.21 -2.42 0.63
N LYS A 87 -7.26 -1.69 1.74
CA LYS A 87 -8.25 -0.64 1.96
C LYS A 87 -7.59 0.62 2.50
N VAL A 88 -7.85 1.76 1.86
CA VAL A 88 -7.41 3.08 2.31
C VAL A 88 -8.62 3.87 2.78
N ARG A 89 -8.51 4.49 3.95
CA ARG A 89 -9.56 5.33 4.57
C ARG A 89 -9.00 6.69 4.94
#